data_AF-A0A2N2WKF8-F1
#
_entry.id   AF-A0A2N2WKF8-F1
#
_cell.length_a   1.000
_cell.length_b   1.000
_cell.length_c   1.000
_cell.angle_alpha   90.00
_cell.angle_beta   90.00
_cell.angle_gamma   90.00
#
_symmetry.space_group_name_H-M   'P 1'
#
loop_
_entity.id
_entity.type
_entity.pdbx_description
1 polymer ?
#
loop_
_entity_poly.entity_id
_entity_poly.type
_entity_poly.pdbx_seq_one_letter_code
_entity_poly.pdbx_strand_id
1 'polypeptide(L)'
;MMPENNCNFGAEMKPKSLLLAFFPAAFAMLLVYSCATVEKPGGGPRDFKAPTMVASSPADSSTQFQSQKIVIEFDEFVKLNNPASQVIVNPFPINKP
;
A
#
# COMPACT_ATOMS: atom_id res chain seq x y z
N MET A 1 7.72 45.51 0.09
CA MET A 1 7.45 46.27 1.32
C MET A 1 7.22 45.28 2.46
N MET A 2 8.31 44.88 3.13
CA MET A 2 8.40 44.37 4.50
C MET A 2 9.84 44.72 4.96
N PRO A 3 10.05 45.19 6.20
CA PRO A 3 11.22 45.97 6.57
C PRO A 3 12.45 45.14 6.94
N GLU A 4 13.63 45.72 6.67
CA GLU A 4 14.90 45.33 7.29
C GLU A 4 14.87 45.67 8.78
N ASN A 5 15.08 44.67 9.64
CA ASN A 5 15.34 44.86 11.05
C ASN A 5 16.75 44.36 11.38
N ASN A 6 17.65 45.34 11.44
CA ASN A 6 18.98 45.26 12.03
C ASN A 6 18.94 44.55 13.38
N CYS A 7 19.64 43.42 13.48
CA CYS A 7 20.03 42.86 14.76
C CYS A 7 21.54 43.10 14.92
N ASN A 8 21.90 44.19 15.58
CA ASN A 8 23.26 44.41 16.06
C ASN A 8 23.55 43.38 17.16
N PHE A 9 24.19 42.26 16.79
CA PHE A 9 24.69 41.29 17.76
C PHE A 9 26.10 41.71 18.21
N GLY A 10 26.15 42.77 19.01
CA GLY A 10 27.34 43.14 19.76
C GLY A 10 27.52 42.17 20.93
N ALA A 11 28.16 41.04 20.67
CA ALA A 11 28.47 40.04 21.69
C ALA A 11 29.93 40.18 22.15
N GLU A 12 30.16 41.13 23.06
CA GLU A 12 31.36 41.13 23.91
C GLU A 12 31.22 40.02 24.97
N MET A 13 31.56 38.78 24.62
CA MET A 13 31.39 37.61 25.50
C MET A 13 32.66 37.33 26.33
N LYS A 14 32.57 37.58 27.64
CA LYS A 14 33.57 37.19 28.66
C LYS A 14 33.73 35.65 28.67
N PRO A 15 34.96 35.09 28.67
CA PRO A 15 35.22 33.65 28.42
C PRO A 15 34.60 32.69 29.44
N LYS A 16 34.27 33.14 30.66
CA LYS A 16 33.62 32.31 31.69
C LYS A 16 32.11 32.17 31.48
N SER A 17 31.48 33.13 30.80
CA SER A 17 30.04 33.09 30.44
C SER A 17 29.79 32.21 29.22
N LEU A 18 30.79 32.13 28.33
CA LEU A 18 30.72 31.33 27.10
C LEU A 18 30.55 29.83 27.36
N LEU A 19 31.21 29.29 28.41
CA LEU A 19 31.10 27.88 28.79
C LEU A 19 29.74 27.52 29.42
N LEU A 20 29.12 28.46 30.15
CA LEU A 20 27.81 28.24 30.79
C LEU A 20 26.64 28.33 29.80
N ALA A 21 26.78 29.10 28.71
CA ALA A 21 25.78 29.19 27.65
C ALA A 21 25.86 28.03 26.62
N PHE A 22 27.00 27.35 26.53
CA PHE A 22 27.23 26.28 25.56
C PHE A 22 26.45 25.00 25.89
N PHE A 23 26.36 24.65 27.18
CA PHE A 23 25.66 23.46 27.66
C PHE A 23 24.14 23.47 27.37
N PRO A 24 23.39 24.55 27.67
CA PRO A 24 21.98 24.63 27.32
C PRO A 24 21.75 24.77 25.81
N ALA A 25 22.65 25.43 25.06
CA ALA A 25 22.54 25.53 23.61
C ALA A 25 22.73 24.16 22.92
N ALA A 26 23.72 23.37 23.36
CA ALA A 26 23.94 22.01 22.87
C ALA A 26 22.77 21.08 23.22
N PHE A 27 22.19 21.23 24.42
CA PHE A 27 21.01 20.47 24.83
C PHE A 27 19.77 20.83 23.99
N ALA A 28 19.54 22.12 23.71
CA ALA A 28 18.46 22.57 22.82
C ALA A 28 18.63 22.05 21.39
N MET A 29 19.87 21.94 20.89
CA MET A 29 20.17 21.40 19.57
C MET A 29 19.90 19.89 19.46
N LEU A 30 20.03 19.14 20.55
CA LEU A 30 19.66 17.72 20.61
C LEU A 30 18.14 17.50 20.57
N LEU A 31 17.34 18.42 21.11
CA LEU A 31 15.88 18.31 21.15
C LEU A 31 15.21 18.47 19.78
N VAL A 32 15.82 19.23 18.86
CA VAL A 32 15.29 19.40 17.48
C VAL A 32 15.72 18.28 16.51
N TYR A 33 16.61 17.37 16.92
CA TYR A 33 17.13 16.29 16.06
C TYR A 33 16.21 15.06 15.93
N SER A 34 15.02 15.06 16.56
CA SER A 34 14.10 13.91 16.57
C SER A 34 12.89 14.05 15.62
N CYS A 35 12.94 14.92 14.62
CA CYS A 35 11.93 15.00 13.57
C CYS A 35 12.11 13.87 12.54
N ALA A 36 11.58 12.68 12.83
CA ALA A 36 11.42 11.61 11.84
C ALA A 36 9.94 11.46 11.49
N THR A 37 9.58 11.72 10.22
CA THR A 37 8.22 11.49 9.71
C THR A 37 7.95 9.99 9.66
N VAL A 38 6.84 9.55 10.28
CA VAL A 38 6.40 8.16 10.22
C VAL A 38 5.82 7.90 8.83
N GLU A 39 6.63 7.31 7.96
CA GLU A 39 6.17 6.80 6.68
C GLU A 39 5.51 5.42 6.86
N LYS A 40 4.47 5.17 6.07
CA LYS A 40 3.80 3.86 6.10
C LYS A 40 4.76 2.82 5.53
N PRO A 41 4.82 1.61 6.11
CA PRO A 41 5.58 0.52 5.49
C PRO A 41 5.04 0.32 4.07
N GLY A 42 5.96 0.17 3.11
CA GLY A 42 5.59 -0.17 1.74
C GLY A 42 4.77 -1.47 1.71
N GLY A 43 3.82 -1.55 0.80
CA GLY A 43 3.08 -2.79 0.56
C GLY A 43 4.00 -3.91 0.06
N GLY A 44 3.49 -5.14 0.07
CA GLY A 44 4.18 -6.26 -0.54
C GLY A 44 4.35 -6.10 -2.07
N PRO A 45 5.14 -6.98 -2.70
CA PRO A 45 5.23 -7.04 -4.16
C PRO A 45 3.84 -7.10 -4.80
N ARG A 46 3.71 -6.50 -5.98
CA ARG A 46 2.49 -6.66 -6.78
C ARG A 46 2.30 -8.14 -7.12
N ASP A 47 1.06 -8.59 -7.03
CA ASP A 47 0.70 -9.92 -7.47
C ASP A 47 0.60 -9.96 -9.00
N PHE A 48 1.15 -11.02 -9.59
CA PHE A 48 1.17 -11.26 -11.03
C PHE A 48 0.67 -12.66 -11.37
N LYS A 49 0.46 -13.55 -10.39
CA LYS A 49 0.08 -14.93 -10.66
C LYS A 49 -1.45 -15.00 -10.78
N ALA A 50 -1.92 -15.67 -11.82
CA ALA A 50 -3.34 -15.96 -11.97
C ALA A 50 -3.75 -17.12 -11.02
N PRO A 51 -5.01 -17.13 -10.54
CA PRO A 51 -5.55 -18.25 -9.78
C PRO A 51 -5.54 -19.52 -10.63
N THR A 52 -5.32 -20.67 -9.99
CA THR A 52 -5.30 -21.98 -10.66
C THR A 52 -6.58 -22.75 -10.38
N MET A 53 -7.08 -23.48 -11.38
CA MET A 53 -8.25 -24.34 -11.22
C MET A 53 -7.86 -25.59 -10.44
N VAL A 54 -8.52 -25.84 -9.32
CA VAL A 54 -8.28 -26.98 -8.43
C VAL A 54 -9.17 -28.16 -8.81
N ALA A 55 -10.45 -27.88 -9.08
CA ALA A 55 -11.43 -28.89 -9.43
C ALA A 55 -12.54 -28.31 -10.30
N SER A 56 -13.21 -29.19 -11.05
CA SER A 56 -14.43 -28.86 -11.76
C SER A 56 -15.48 -29.95 -11.53
N SER A 57 -16.73 -29.54 -11.37
CA SER A 57 -17.89 -30.41 -11.35
C SER A 57 -18.88 -29.92 -12.42
N PRO A 58 -19.06 -30.67 -13.52
CA PRO A 58 -18.53 -32.01 -13.74
C PRO A 58 -17.03 -32.01 -14.09
N ALA A 59 -16.41 -33.20 -14.05
CA ALA A 59 -15.02 -33.35 -14.44
C ALA A 59 -14.80 -32.90 -15.88
N ASP A 60 -13.59 -32.42 -16.17
CA ASP A 60 -13.21 -32.05 -17.53
C ASP A 60 -13.46 -33.23 -18.50
N SER A 61 -13.93 -32.92 -19.71
CA SER A 61 -14.32 -33.88 -20.73
C SER A 61 -15.42 -34.89 -20.34
N SER A 62 -16.16 -34.62 -19.28
CA SER A 62 -17.35 -35.41 -18.92
C SER A 62 -18.44 -35.33 -19.99
N THR A 63 -19.16 -36.43 -20.19
CA THR A 63 -20.31 -36.51 -21.09
C THR A 63 -21.56 -36.92 -20.32
N GLN A 64 -22.74 -36.71 -20.92
CA GLN A 64 -24.03 -37.10 -20.35
C GLN A 64 -24.32 -36.51 -18.96
N PHE A 65 -23.87 -35.28 -18.70
CA PHE A 65 -24.17 -34.56 -17.46
C PHE A 65 -25.65 -34.17 -17.39
N GLN A 66 -26.31 -34.53 -16.28
CA GLN A 66 -27.77 -34.36 -16.13
C GLN A 66 -28.17 -33.15 -15.27
N SER A 67 -27.23 -32.54 -14.56
CA SER A 67 -27.51 -31.38 -13.71
C SER A 67 -27.40 -30.07 -14.50
N GLN A 68 -27.97 -29.00 -13.97
CA GLN A 68 -28.01 -27.67 -14.60
C GLN A 68 -26.94 -26.72 -14.04
N LYS A 69 -26.07 -27.21 -13.14
CA LYS A 69 -25.07 -26.40 -12.45
C LYS A 69 -23.67 -26.93 -12.70
N ILE A 70 -22.80 -26.06 -13.20
CA ILE A 70 -21.36 -26.31 -13.30
C ILE A 70 -20.67 -25.53 -12.18
N VAL A 71 -19.76 -26.18 -11.45
CA VAL A 71 -18.96 -25.59 -10.38
C VAL A 71 -17.50 -25.70 -10.76
N ILE A 72 -16.78 -24.57 -10.70
CA ILE A 72 -15.34 -24.51 -10.94
C ILE A 72 -14.72 -23.94 -9.66
N GLU A 73 -13.77 -24.67 -9.10
CA GLU A 73 -13.09 -24.32 -7.86
C GLU A 73 -11.67 -23.83 -8.18
N PHE A 74 -11.29 -22.71 -7.57
CA PHE A 74 -9.98 -22.11 -7.70
C PHE A 74 -9.25 -22.13 -6.36
N ASP A 75 -7.93 -22.10 -6.41
CA ASP A 75 -7.06 -22.02 -5.22
C ASP A 75 -7.15 -20.69 -4.47
N GLU A 76 -7.69 -19.65 -5.13
CA GLU A 76 -7.85 -18.31 -4.59
C GLU A 76 -9.21 -17.68 -4.91
N PHE A 77 -9.53 -16.59 -4.18
CA PHE A 77 -10.78 -15.85 -4.36
C PHE A 77 -10.76 -15.03 -5.66
N VAL A 78 -11.59 -15.45 -6.62
CA VAL A 78 -11.74 -14.76 -7.90
C VAL A 78 -12.85 -13.72 -7.84
N LYS A 79 -12.50 -12.44 -8.07
CA LYS A 79 -13.49 -11.36 -8.23
C LYS A 79 -14.02 -11.33 -9.65
N LEU A 80 -15.30 -11.67 -9.82
CA LEU A 80 -16.02 -11.54 -11.10
C LEU A 80 -16.64 -10.14 -11.19
N ASN A 81 -16.32 -9.39 -12.24
CA ASN A 81 -16.92 -8.06 -12.46
C ASN A 81 -18.04 -8.15 -13.50
N ASN A 82 -17.73 -8.75 -14.66
CA ASN A 82 -18.72 -9.06 -15.68
C ASN A 82 -18.61 -10.56 -16.02
N PRO A 83 -19.35 -11.43 -15.32
CA PRO A 83 -19.21 -12.88 -15.48
C PRO A 83 -19.49 -13.32 -16.93
N ALA A 84 -20.42 -12.65 -17.63
CA ALA A 84 -20.78 -13.00 -19.00
C ALA A 84 -19.68 -12.73 -20.04
N SER A 85 -18.74 -11.80 -19.78
CA SER A 85 -17.58 -11.58 -20.66
C SER A 85 -16.35 -12.36 -20.25
N GLN A 86 -16.27 -12.77 -18.98
CA GLN A 86 -15.14 -13.51 -18.42
C GLN A 86 -15.30 -15.02 -18.54
N VAL A 87 -16.55 -15.50 -18.64
CA VAL A 87 -16.89 -16.91 -18.85
C VAL A 87 -17.61 -17.04 -20.19
N ILE A 88 -17.00 -17.76 -21.12
CA ILE A 88 -17.53 -18.00 -22.46
C ILE A 88 -18.10 -19.41 -22.51
N VAL A 89 -19.38 -19.52 -22.83
CA VAL A 89 -20.08 -20.80 -22.97
C VAL A 89 -20.55 -20.95 -24.41
N ASN A 90 -20.14 -22.04 -25.05
CA ASN A 90 -20.51 -22.36 -26.41
C ASN A 90 -21.29 -23.66 -26.48
N PRO A 91 -22.40 -23.71 -27.26
CA PRO A 91 -23.08 -22.60 -27.92
C PRO A 91 -23.79 -21.66 -26.91
N PHE A 92 -24.12 -20.44 -27.32
CA PHE A 92 -24.69 -19.44 -26.41
C PHE A 92 -26.00 -19.93 -25.76
N PRO A 93 -26.12 -19.83 -24.42
CA PRO A 93 -27.33 -20.23 -23.72
C PRO A 93 -28.47 -19.22 -23.92
N ILE A 94 -29.72 -19.70 -23.92
CA ILE A 94 -30.93 -18.87 -24.06
C ILE A 94 -31.11 -17.96 -22.82
N ASN A 95 -30.76 -18.49 -21.65
CA ASN A 95 -30.83 -17.76 -20.37
C ASN A 95 -29.42 -17.39 -19.92
N LYS A 96 -29.27 -16.20 -19.32
CA LYS A 96 -27.99 -15.79 -18.73
C LYS A 96 -27.72 -16.64 -17.48
N PRO A 97 -26.50 -17.19 -17.33
CA PRO A 97 -26.09 -17.92 -16.14
C PRO A 97 -25.91 -17.01 -14.93
#